data_AF-A0AB37SD67-F1
#
_entry.id   AF-A0AB37SD67-F1
#
_cell.length_a   1.000
_cell.length_b   1.000
_cell.length_c   1.000
_cell.angle_alpha   90.00
_cell.angle_beta   90.00
_cell.angle_gamma   90.00
#
_symmetry.space_group_name_H-M   'P 1'
#
loop_
_entity.id
_entity.type
_entity.pdbx_description
1 polymer ?
#
loop_
_entity_poly.entity_id
_entity_poly.type
_entity_poly.pdbx_seq_one_letter_code
_entity_poly.pdbx_strand_id
1 'polypeptide(L)' 'MPRRLRAPAAVRACGPGDDRPFLARRSVIDWLFALALVAGAGHAFVHYNEHMNDYDKAVMIGTVPALVVLGWRWKPARL' A
#
# COMPACT_ATOMS: atom_id res chain seq x y z
N MET A 1 -3.80 40.66 -46.18
CA MET A 1 -3.78 39.31 -45.56
C MET A 1 -3.98 39.45 -44.05
N PRO A 2 -5.18 39.18 -43.50
CA PRO A 2 -5.46 39.38 -42.08
C PRO A 2 -4.86 38.24 -41.25
N ARG A 3 -4.02 38.61 -40.28
CA ARG A 3 -3.35 37.72 -39.34
C ARG A 3 -4.39 37.17 -38.35
N ARG A 4 -4.86 35.94 -38.56
CA ARG A 4 -5.75 35.25 -37.61
C ARG A 4 -4.95 34.94 -36.34
N LEU A 5 -5.18 35.69 -35.26
CA LEU A 5 -4.66 35.35 -33.94
C LEU A 5 -5.44 34.13 -33.41
N ARG A 6 -4.77 32.98 -33.35
CA ARG A 6 -5.27 31.81 -32.63
C ARG A 6 -5.27 32.15 -31.14
N ALA A 7 -6.44 32.14 -30.51
CA ALA A 7 -6.54 32.15 -29.05
C ALA A 7 -5.76 30.94 -28.50
N PRO A 8 -4.99 31.09 -27.40
CA PRO A 8 -4.35 29.95 -26.77
C PRO A 8 -5.45 28.99 -26.31
N ALA A 9 -5.32 27.73 -26.72
CA ALA A 9 -6.16 26.65 -26.23
C ALA A 9 -6.15 26.72 -24.70
N ALA A 10 -7.34 26.86 -24.11
CA ALA A 10 -7.52 26.84 -22.67
C ALA A 10 -6.77 25.60 -22.12
N VAL A 11 -5.67 25.86 -21.41
CA VAL A 11 -5.02 24.87 -20.58
C VAL A 11 -6.11 24.43 -19.61
N ARG A 12 -6.68 23.24 -19.84
CA ARG A 12 -7.51 22.58 -18.84
C ARG A 12 -6.63 22.39 -17.63
N ALA A 13 -6.72 23.33 -16.69
CA ALA A 13 -6.23 23.11 -15.34
C ALA A 13 -6.97 21.87 -14.82
N CYS A 14 -6.26 20.75 -14.77
CA CYS A 14 -6.70 19.60 -14.00
C CYS A 14 -6.80 20.10 -12.55
N GLY A 15 -8.00 20.08 -11.98
CA GLY A 15 -8.29 20.65 -10.67
C GLY A 15 -7.46 19.98 -9.56
N PRO A 16 -7.05 20.74 -8.54
CA PRO A 16 -6.30 20.21 -7.41
C PRO A 16 -7.27 19.47 -6.49
N GLY A 17 -7.28 18.14 -6.56
CA GLY A 17 -8.09 17.32 -5.65
C GLY A 17 -8.43 15.98 -6.25
N ASP A 18 -7.52 15.01 -6.11
CA ASP A 18 -7.92 13.61 -6.24
C ASP A 18 -8.62 13.21 -4.93
N ASP A 19 -9.96 13.19 -4.94
CA ASP A 19 -10.80 12.81 -3.79
C ASP A 19 -10.80 11.28 -3.51
N ARG A 20 -9.84 10.53 -4.08
CA ARG A 20 -9.79 9.08 -3.87
C ARG A 20 -9.20 8.79 -2.49
N PRO A 21 -9.83 7.94 -1.67
CA PRO A 21 -9.30 7.60 -0.36
C PRO A 21 -7.88 7.03 -0.51
N PHE A 22 -6.97 7.37 0.42
CA PHE A 22 -5.57 6.91 0.47
C PHE A 22 -5.40 5.37 0.44
N LEU A 23 -6.49 4.63 0.70
CA LEU A 23 -6.59 3.18 0.61
C LEU A 23 -6.90 2.69 -0.83
N ALA A 24 -7.62 3.46 -1.64
CA ALA A 24 -7.95 3.14 -3.03
C ALA A 24 -6.79 3.39 -4.01
N ARG A 25 -5.71 4.01 -3.55
CA ARG A 25 -4.47 4.20 -4.31
C ARG A 25 -3.38 3.17 -3.95
N ARG A 26 -3.70 2.14 -3.16
CA ARG A 26 -2.79 1.00 -2.94
C ARG A 26 -2.75 0.13 -4.19
N SER A 27 -1.56 -0.30 -4.59
CA SER A 27 -1.39 -1.26 -5.68
C SER A 27 -2.03 -2.61 -5.31
N VAL A 28 -2.50 -3.38 -6.29
CA VAL A 28 -2.92 -4.78 -6.06
C VAL A 28 -1.77 -5.58 -5.42
N ILE A 29 -0.52 -5.27 -5.78
CA ILE A 29 0.68 -5.88 -5.19
C ILE A 29 0.80 -5.56 -3.69
N ASP A 30 0.48 -4.33 -3.28
CA ASP A 30 0.51 -3.92 -1.87
C ASP A 30 -0.51 -4.71 -1.03
N TRP A 31 -1.64 -5.07 -1.62
CA TRP A 31 -2.66 -5.92 -0.99
C TRP A 31 -2.27 -7.40 -0.98
N LEU A 32 -1.70 -7.92 -2.07
CA LEU A 32 -1.20 -9.30 -2.12
C LEU A 32 -0.08 -9.53 -1.10
N PHE A 33 0.84 -8.56 -0.96
CA PHE A 33 1.90 -8.61 0.05
C PHE A 33 1.35 -8.65 1.47
N ALA A 34 0.39 -7.77 1.78
CA ALA A 34 -0.25 -7.75 3.09
C ALA A 34 -1.00 -9.06 3.37
N LEU A 35 -1.72 -9.59 2.39
CA LEU A 35 -2.44 -10.86 2.49
C LEU A 35 -1.47 -12.04 2.70
N ALA A 36 -0.35 -12.06 1.99
CA ALA A 36 0.69 -13.08 2.16
C ALA A 36 1.30 -13.05 3.57
N LEU A 37 1.58 -11.86 4.12
CA LEU A 37 2.08 -11.71 5.50
C LEU A 37 1.06 -12.21 6.53
N VAL A 38 -0.21 -11.82 6.39
CA VAL A 38 -1.27 -12.25 7.32
C VAL A 38 -1.51 -13.75 7.21
N ALA A 39 -1.53 -14.31 6.00
CA ALA A 39 -1.68 -15.75 5.79
C ALA A 39 -0.51 -16.54 6.37
N GLY A 40 0.73 -16.08 6.17
CA GLY A 40 1.93 -16.70 6.74
C GLY A 40 1.92 -16.67 8.26
N ALA A 41 1.58 -15.53 8.86
CA ALA A 41 1.47 -15.41 10.31
C ALA A 41 0.32 -16.24 10.89
N GLY A 42 -0.83 -16.28 10.23
CA GLY A 42 -1.96 -17.12 10.61
C GLY A 42 -1.61 -18.60 10.57
N HIS A 43 -0.96 -19.06 9.50
CA HIS A 43 -0.48 -20.44 9.39
C HIS A 43 0.53 -20.78 10.49
N ALA A 44 1.48 -19.88 10.76
CA ALA A 44 2.43 -20.05 11.85
C ALA A 44 1.72 -20.14 13.21
N PHE A 45 0.72 -19.30 13.45
CA PHE A 45 -0.06 -19.30 14.68
C PHE A 45 -0.86 -20.60 14.84
N VAL A 46 -1.47 -21.14 13.79
CA VAL A 46 -2.24 -22.39 13.86
C VAL A 46 -1.34 -23.59 14.16
N HIS A 47 -0.17 -23.69 13.51
CA HIS A 47 0.69 -24.88 13.62
C HIS A 47 1.68 -24.82 14.79
N TYR A 48 2.14 -23.64 15.17
CA TYR A 48 3.23 -23.47 16.14
C TYR A 48 2.80 -22.76 17.43
N ASN A 49 1.53 -22.43 17.59
CA ASN A 49 0.99 -21.79 18.82
C ASN A 49 1.43 -22.51 20.12
N GLU A 50 1.46 -23.84 20.11
CA GLU A 50 1.81 -24.66 21.28
C GLU A 50 3.30 -24.57 21.64
N HIS A 51 4.14 -24.19 20.67
CA HIS A 51 5.58 -24.04 20.82
C HIS A 51 6.00 -22.58 21.05
N MET A 52 5.04 -21.64 20.95
CA MET A 52 5.28 -20.21 21.11
C MET A 52 4.82 -19.73 22.48
N ASN A 53 5.71 -19.05 23.20
CA ASN A 53 5.35 -18.35 24.42
C ASN A 53 4.59 -17.05 24.09
N ASP A 54 3.98 -16.42 25.09
CA ASP A 54 3.22 -15.18 24.91
C ASP A 54 4.07 -14.04 24.31
N TYR A 55 5.37 -14.00 24.66
CA TYR A 55 6.33 -13.07 24.05
C TYR A 55 6.45 -13.27 22.53
N ASP A 56 6.62 -14.51 22.07
CA ASP A 56 6.79 -14.82 20.65
C ASP A 56 5.54 -14.47 19.85
N LYS A 57 4.37 -14.75 20.44
CA LYS A 57 3.06 -14.36 19.87
C LYS A 57 2.94 -12.86 19.75
N ALA A 58 3.33 -12.11 20.79
CA ALA A 58 3.30 -10.66 20.79
C ALA A 58 4.25 -10.06 19.73
N VAL A 59 5.47 -10.60 19.62
CA VAL A 59 6.43 -10.20 18.57
C VAL A 59 5.86 -10.45 17.19
N MET A 60 5.30 -11.65 16.94
CA MET A 60 4.76 -11.99 15.64
C MET A 60 3.59 -11.07 15.24
N ILE A 61 2.66 -10.83 16.17
CA ILE A 61 1.53 -9.92 15.97
C ILE A 61 2.00 -8.48 15.75
N GLY A 62 3.10 -8.05 16.37
CA GLY A 62 3.70 -6.72 16.14
C GLY A 62 4.46 -6.62 14.81
N THR A 63 5.17 -7.69 14.41
CA THR A 63 6.00 -7.72 13.20
C THR A 63 5.16 -7.68 11.93
N VAL A 64 4.02 -8.38 11.88
CA VAL A 64 3.13 -8.40 10.70
C VAL A 64 2.70 -6.99 10.27
N PRO A 65 2.04 -6.16 11.10
CA PRO A 65 1.64 -4.81 10.72
C PRO A 65 2.86 -3.90 10.48
N ALA A 66 3.96 -4.09 11.22
CA ALA A 66 5.18 -3.33 10.97
C ALA A 66 5.74 -3.58 9.56
N LEU A 67 5.80 -4.84 9.13
CA LEU A 67 6.24 -5.22 7.78
C LEU A 67 5.26 -4.75 6.70
N VAL A 68 3.95 -4.83 6.94
CA VAL A 68 2.94 -4.30 6.01
C VAL A 68 3.13 -2.79 5.80
N VAL A 69 3.25 -2.03 6.90
CA VAL A 69 3.45 -0.57 6.84
C VAL A 69 4.79 -0.21 6.20
N LEU A 70 5.85 -0.97 6.49
CA LEU A 70 7.17 -0.81 5.89
C LEU A 70 7.12 -1.05 4.37
N GLY A 71 6.52 -2.16 3.94
CA GLY A 71 6.32 -2.50 2.52
C GLY A 71 5.55 -1.41 1.77
N TRP A 72 4.47 -0.89 2.35
CA TRP A 72 3.71 0.20 1.75
C TRP A 72 4.50 1.53 1.65
N ARG A 73 5.38 1.83 2.62
CA ARG A 73 6.18 3.07 2.65
C ARG A 73 7.43 3.00 1.78
N TRP A 74 8.01 1.82 1.56
CA TRP A 74 9.26 1.68 0.79
C TRP A 74 9.04 1.71 -0.72
N LYS A 75 9.33 2.87 -1.33
CA LYS A 75 9.33 3.06 -2.79
C LYS A 75 10.23 2.13 -3.61
N PRO A 76 11.44 1.73 -3.17
CA PRO A 76 12.29 0.82 -3.95
C PRO A 76 11.94 -0.68 -3.78
N ALA A 77 11.11 -1.06 -2.82
CA ALA A 77 10.67 -2.45 -2.65
C ALA A 77 9.47 -2.83 -3.55
N ARG A 78 8.94 -1.84 -4.29
CA ARG A 78 7.91 -2.00 -5.32
C ARG A 78 8.60 -2.41 -6.63
N LEU A 79 9.10 -3.64 -6.73
CA LEU A 79 9.55 -4.20 -8.02
C LEU A 79 8.42 -4.12 -9.06
#